data_AF-I3NHS2-F1
#
_entry.id   AF-I3NHS2-F1
#
_cell.length_a   1.000
_cell.length_b   1.000
_cell.length_c   1.000
_cell.angle_alpha   90.00
_cell.angle_beta   90.00
_cell.angle_gamma   90.00
#
_symmetry.space_group_name_H-M   'P 1'
#
loop_
_entity.id
_entity.type
_entity.pdbx_description
1 polymer ?
#
loop_
_entity_poly.entity_id
_entity_poly.type
_entity_poly.pdbx_seq_one_letter_code
_entity_poly.pdbx_strand_id
1 'polypeptide(L)'
;MVHELVLWIQQNLRHILNQPETGNGSEKCTFSMSTTVDDGLWITLLHLDHMRARTKYIKTVEKWASDLSLTGRLMFLGKIILILLQGERNNIKEYLILQKTSKVDVDSSGKKCKEKMISVLFETKVQTEHKRFLAFEVKEYSALDELQKEFEIAGLKKIFSEFVLGLVK
;
A
#
# COMPACT_ATOMS: atom_id res chain seq x y z
N MET A 1 -14.59 10.43 18.15
CA MET A 1 -14.09 10.88 16.84
C MET A 1 -12.82 11.73 16.92
N VAL A 2 -12.68 12.67 17.87
CA VAL A 2 -11.42 13.45 18.01
C VAL A 2 -10.26 12.61 18.59
N HIS A 3 -10.55 11.66 19.47
CA HIS A 3 -9.52 10.82 20.10
C HIS A 3 -8.75 9.92 19.11
N GLU A 4 -9.43 9.29 18.15
CA GLU A 4 -8.77 8.52 17.10
C GLU A 4 -7.91 9.39 16.17
N LEU A 5 -8.38 10.60 15.87
CA LEU A 5 -7.62 11.56 15.06
C LEU A 5 -6.35 12.00 15.80
N VAL A 6 -6.43 12.26 17.11
CA VAL A 6 -5.28 12.65 17.93
C VAL A 6 -4.26 11.51 18.04
N LEU A 7 -4.71 10.28 18.25
CA LEU A 7 -3.81 9.11 18.27
C LEU A 7 -3.15 8.87 16.91
N TRP A 8 -3.91 9.03 15.83
CA TRP A 8 -3.36 8.93 14.48
C TRP A 8 -2.33 10.03 14.22
N ILE A 9 -2.62 11.28 14.58
CA ILE A 9 -1.67 12.38 14.42
C ILE A 9 -0.42 12.13 15.26
N GLN A 10 -0.54 11.69 16.51
CA GLN A 10 0.61 11.40 17.38
C GLN A 10 1.51 10.30 16.82
N GLN A 11 0.92 9.25 16.23
CA GLN A 11 1.67 8.14 15.64
C GLN A 11 2.32 8.51 14.29
N ASN A 12 1.75 9.45 13.55
CA ASN A 12 2.22 9.83 12.21
C ASN A 12 2.90 11.21 12.16
N LEU A 13 3.01 11.92 13.29
CA LEU A 13 3.55 13.29 13.40
C LEU A 13 4.97 13.41 12.83
N ARG A 14 5.79 12.38 13.06
CA ARG A 14 7.19 12.35 12.62
C ARG A 14 7.31 12.41 11.09
N HIS A 15 6.35 11.84 10.37
CA HIS A 15 6.33 11.85 8.91
C HIS A 15 5.86 13.18 8.33
N ILE A 16 4.97 13.88 9.05
CA ILE A 16 4.47 15.21 8.65
C ILE A 16 5.56 16.27 8.83
N LEU A 17 6.39 16.14 9.87
CA LEU A 17 7.43 17.12 10.22
C LEU A 17 8.76 16.90 9.46
N ASN A 18 9.01 15.72 8.90
CA ASN A 18 10.25 15.40 8.18
C ASN A 18 10.27 15.81 6.71
N GLN A 19 9.44 16.78 6.28
CA GLN A 19 9.68 17.41 4.99
C GLN A 19 10.94 18.28 5.11
N PRO A 20 12.02 18.01 4.35
CA PRO A 20 13.17 18.90 4.37
C PRO A 20 12.79 20.18 3.62
N GLU A 21 12.46 21.22 4.38
CA GLU A 21 12.67 22.59 3.94
C GLU A 21 14.16 22.73 3.61
N THR A 22 14.46 23.23 2.42
CA THR A 22 15.83 23.52 1.97
C THR A 22 16.43 24.56 2.92
N GLY A 23 17.33 24.13 3.81
CA GLY A 23 17.89 25.01 4.84
C GLY A 23 19.09 24.41 5.55
N ASN A 24 20.24 25.03 5.31
CA ASN A 24 21.57 24.81 5.87
C ASN A 24 21.60 24.72 7.42
N GLY A 25 22.36 23.78 8.03
CA GLY A 25 22.70 23.86 9.46
C GLY A 25 23.07 22.55 10.17
N SER A 26 24.33 22.46 10.57
CA SER A 26 25.03 21.47 11.41
C SER A 26 24.27 20.67 12.50
N GLU A 27 24.69 19.40 12.59
CA GLU A 27 25.04 18.62 13.79
C GLU A 27 23.96 18.00 14.73
N LYS A 28 23.92 16.66 14.63
CA LYS A 28 23.74 15.65 15.68
C LYS A 28 22.57 15.81 16.65
N CYS A 29 21.54 14.98 16.42
CA CYS A 29 20.77 14.37 17.50
C CYS A 29 20.60 12.87 17.22
N THR A 30 21.46 12.09 17.86
CA THR A 30 21.26 10.66 18.12
C THR A 30 19.97 10.49 18.93
N PHE A 31 18.91 10.00 18.29
CA PHE A 31 17.79 9.35 18.98
C PHE A 31 17.76 7.87 18.60
N SER A 32 18.55 7.10 19.35
CA SER A 32 18.25 5.70 19.59
C SER A 32 17.01 5.65 20.49
N MET A 33 15.90 5.12 20.00
CA MET A 33 14.89 4.54 20.87
C MET A 33 14.18 3.39 20.17
N SER A 34 14.67 2.20 20.51
CA SER A 34 14.00 0.92 20.52
C SER A 34 12.47 1.00 20.57
N THR A 35 11.83 0.72 19.44
CA THR A 35 10.55 0.01 19.42
C THR A 35 10.88 -1.24 18.63
N THR A 36 10.81 -2.42 19.26
CA THR A 36 11.14 -3.73 18.69
C THR A 36 11.00 -3.73 17.16
N VAL A 37 12.15 -3.63 16.49
CA VAL A 37 12.22 -3.59 15.03
C VAL A 37 11.74 -4.96 14.59
N ASP A 38 10.46 -5.06 14.26
CA ASP A 38 9.95 -6.22 13.57
C ASP A 38 10.45 -6.10 12.13
N ASP A 39 11.74 -6.40 11.97
CA ASP A 39 12.58 -6.24 10.78
C ASP A 39 12.27 -7.34 9.75
N GLY A 40 11.00 -7.68 9.65
CA GLY A 40 10.50 -8.72 8.76
C GLY A 40 10.05 -8.15 7.43
N LEU A 41 10.03 -9.03 6.44
CA LEU A 41 9.27 -8.80 5.22
C LEU A 41 7.79 -8.96 5.55
N TRP A 42 6.96 -8.01 5.15
CA TRP A 42 5.51 -8.05 5.32
C TRP A 42 4.82 -8.12 3.97
N ILE A 43 3.64 -8.73 3.96
CA ILE A 43 2.72 -8.71 2.82
C ILE A 43 1.39 -8.13 3.26
N THR A 44 0.88 -7.19 2.47
CA THR A 44 -0.42 -6.56 2.69
C THR A 44 -1.25 -6.60 1.40
N LEU A 45 -2.51 -7.02 1.51
CA LEU A 45 -3.49 -7.00 0.43
C LEU A 45 -4.50 -5.89 0.68
N LEU A 46 -4.66 -5.01 -0.30
CA LEU A 46 -5.58 -3.89 -0.29
C LEU A 46 -6.63 -4.08 -1.37
N HIS A 47 -7.85 -3.62 -1.08
CA HIS A 47 -8.92 -3.52 -2.06
C HIS A 47 -9.36 -2.07 -2.22
N LEU A 48 -9.48 -1.65 -3.48
CA LEU A 48 -9.95 -0.34 -3.89
C LEU A 48 -11.30 -0.52 -4.57
N ASP A 49 -12.29 0.23 -4.11
CA ASP A 49 -13.65 0.17 -4.66
C ASP A 49 -13.72 0.69 -6.10
N HIS A 50 -13.14 1.87 -6.35
CA HIS A 50 -13.16 2.48 -7.66
C HIS A 50 -12.01 3.47 -7.84
N MET A 51 -11.58 3.68 -9.08
CA MET A 51 -10.70 4.79 -9.47
C MET A 51 -11.25 5.49 -10.70
N ARG A 52 -11.29 6.82 -10.69
CA ARG A 52 -11.71 7.60 -11.86
C ARG A 52 -10.55 7.98 -12.76
N ALA A 53 -9.40 8.33 -12.18
CA ALA A 53 -8.21 8.76 -12.91
C ALA A 53 -7.18 7.62 -13.08
N ARG A 54 -7.58 6.51 -13.71
CA ARG A 54 -6.80 5.26 -13.81
C ARG A 54 -5.32 5.45 -14.13
N THR A 55 -4.99 6.09 -15.25
CA THR A 55 -3.59 6.26 -15.69
C THR A 55 -2.75 7.05 -14.70
N LYS A 56 -3.32 8.11 -14.12
CA LYS A 56 -2.64 8.94 -13.11
C LYS A 56 -2.45 8.17 -11.81
N TYR A 57 -3.47 7.40 -11.42
CA TYR A 57 -3.46 6.59 -10.23
C TYR A 57 -2.36 5.53 -10.30
N ILE A 58 -2.31 4.77 -11.41
CA ILE A 58 -1.30 3.74 -11.66
C ILE A 58 0.11 4.33 -11.51
N LYS A 59 0.41 5.41 -12.24
CA LYS A 59 1.74 6.07 -12.18
C LYS A 59 2.12 6.52 -10.77
N THR A 60 1.15 6.99 -10.00
CA THR A 60 1.37 7.46 -8.63
C THR A 60 1.69 6.28 -7.71
N VAL A 61 0.95 5.18 -7.82
CA VAL A 61 1.18 3.96 -7.04
C VAL A 61 2.51 3.31 -7.40
N GLU A 62 2.85 3.21 -8.69
CA GLU A 62 4.15 2.69 -9.14
C GLU A 62 5.29 3.53 -8.58
N LYS A 63 5.15 4.86 -8.62
CA LYS A 63 6.13 5.78 -8.03
C LYS A 63 6.28 5.53 -6.53
N TRP A 64 5.19 5.48 -5.76
CA TRP A 64 5.27 5.22 -4.33
C TRP A 64 5.88 3.85 -4.01
N ALA A 65 5.54 2.82 -4.79
CA ALA A 65 6.13 1.50 -4.60
C ALA A 65 7.64 1.54 -4.84
N SER A 66 8.10 2.22 -5.89
CA SER A 66 9.52 2.42 -6.18
C SER A 66 10.23 3.23 -5.08
N ASP A 67 9.68 4.40 -4.71
CA ASP A 67 10.27 5.31 -3.73
C ASP A 67 10.43 4.64 -2.35
N LEU A 68 9.50 3.74 -2.00
CA LEU A 68 9.48 2.99 -0.74
C LEU A 68 10.12 1.59 -0.83
N SER A 69 10.74 1.26 -1.97
CA SER A 69 11.33 -0.07 -2.22
C SER A 69 10.36 -1.24 -1.96
N LEU A 70 9.09 -1.03 -2.27
CA LEU A 70 8.03 -2.03 -2.19
C LEU A 70 7.93 -2.80 -3.51
N THR A 71 7.67 -4.10 -3.38
CA THR A 71 7.40 -5.02 -4.49
C THR A 71 5.96 -5.49 -4.44
N GLY A 72 5.44 -6.10 -5.50
CA GLY A 72 4.09 -6.64 -5.49
C GLY A 72 3.34 -6.44 -6.80
N ARG A 73 2.02 -6.27 -6.72
CA ARG A 73 1.18 -6.09 -7.91
C ARG A 73 0.00 -5.16 -7.67
N LEU A 74 -0.32 -4.34 -8.66
CA LEU A 74 -1.64 -3.73 -8.82
C LEU A 74 -2.42 -4.58 -9.84
N MET A 75 -3.53 -5.17 -9.42
CA MET A 75 -4.28 -6.17 -10.17
C MET A 75 -5.69 -5.66 -10.45
N PHE A 76 -6.12 -5.78 -11.70
CA PHE A 76 -7.46 -5.43 -12.15
C PHE A 76 -8.21 -6.69 -12.60
N LEU A 77 -9.41 -6.93 -12.08
CA LEU A 77 -10.33 -7.96 -12.56
C LEU A 77 -11.74 -7.37 -12.67
N GLY A 78 -12.14 -6.99 -13.88
CA GLY A 78 -13.39 -6.28 -14.11
C GLY A 78 -13.45 -4.97 -13.32
N LYS A 79 -14.34 -4.90 -12.32
CA LYS A 79 -14.47 -3.73 -11.42
C LYS A 79 -13.59 -3.83 -10.17
N ILE A 80 -13.07 -5.02 -9.86
CA ILE A 80 -12.29 -5.27 -8.65
C ILE A 80 -10.87 -4.79 -8.88
N ILE A 81 -10.38 -4.00 -7.94
CA ILE A 81 -9.01 -3.46 -7.97
C ILE A 81 -8.31 -3.90 -6.68
N LEU A 82 -7.21 -4.63 -6.82
CA LEU A 82 -6.42 -5.12 -5.70
C LEU A 82 -5.00 -4.57 -5.76
N ILE A 83 -4.43 -4.21 -4.61
CA ILE A 83 -3.01 -3.90 -4.49
C ILE A 83 -2.40 -4.87 -3.50
N LEU A 84 -1.47 -5.67 -3.98
CA LEU A 84 -0.65 -6.53 -3.16
C LEU A 84 0.72 -5.88 -2.99
N LEU A 85 1.13 -5.64 -1.75
CA LEU A 85 2.42 -5.05 -1.41
C LEU A 85 3.24 -6.05 -0.62
N GLN A 86 4.54 -6.06 -0.88
CA GLN A 86 5.53 -6.83 -0.18
C GLN A 86 6.76 -5.96 0.07
N GLY A 87 7.16 -5.81 1.32
CA GLY A 87 8.31 -5.01 1.73
C GLY A 87 8.43 -4.89 3.23
N GLU A 88 9.30 -3.99 3.69
CA GLU A 88 9.43 -3.70 5.12
C GLU A 88 8.14 -3.13 5.69
N ARG A 89 7.85 -3.46 6.96
CA ARG A 89 6.63 -3.03 7.63
C ARG A 89 6.46 -1.51 7.65
N ASN A 90 7.54 -0.78 7.89
CA ASN A 90 7.51 0.68 7.96
C ASN A 90 7.21 1.30 6.59
N ASN A 91 7.76 0.73 5.52
CA ASN A 91 7.52 1.19 4.15
C ASN A 91 6.07 0.92 3.72
N ILE A 92 5.50 -0.23 4.12
CA ILE A 92 4.07 -0.51 3.89
C ILE A 92 3.20 0.49 4.65
N LYS A 93 3.52 0.80 5.92
CA LYS A 93 2.79 1.83 6.69
C LYS A 93 2.89 3.20 6.03
N GLU A 94 4.07 3.59 5.55
CA GLU A 94 4.27 4.84 4.82
C GLU A 94 3.43 4.88 3.54
N TYR A 95 3.39 3.78 2.78
CA TYR A 95 2.53 3.67 1.61
C TYR A 95 1.05 3.89 1.97
N LEU A 96 0.57 3.29 3.07
CA LEU A 96 -0.81 3.47 3.53
C LEU A 96 -1.09 4.92 3.96
N ILE A 97 -0.11 5.62 4.52
CA ILE A 97 -0.23 7.05 4.84
C ILE A 97 -0.34 7.87 3.56
N LEU A 98 0.55 7.65 2.58
CA LEU A 98 0.51 8.31 1.27
C LEU A 98 -0.85 8.11 0.59
N GLN A 99 -1.34 6.88 0.60
CA GLN A 99 -2.62 6.48 0.03
C GLN A 99 -3.81 7.23 0.67
N LYS A 100 -3.78 7.48 1.98
CA LYS A 100 -4.83 8.23 2.70
C LYS A 100 -4.70 9.75 2.61
N THR A 101 -3.48 10.26 2.44
CA THR A 101 -3.20 11.70 2.56
C THR A 101 -3.11 12.39 1.21
N SER A 102 -2.69 11.69 0.16
CA SER A 102 -2.42 12.24 -1.16
C SER A 102 -3.66 12.34 -2.04
N LYS A 103 -3.70 13.37 -2.90
CA LYS A 103 -4.76 13.56 -3.90
C LYS A 103 -4.45 12.79 -5.19
N VAL A 104 -4.60 11.47 -5.12
CA VAL A 104 -4.27 10.56 -6.21
C VAL A 104 -5.39 10.45 -7.26
N ASP A 105 -6.66 10.54 -6.85
CA ASP A 105 -7.82 10.40 -7.75
C ASP A 105 -8.52 11.74 -8.07
N VAL A 106 -9.66 11.69 -8.75
CA VAL A 106 -10.53 12.83 -9.06
C VAL A 106 -11.98 12.60 -8.61
N ASP A 107 -12.67 13.67 -8.23
CA ASP A 107 -14.09 13.62 -7.88
C ASP A 107 -14.98 13.57 -9.13
N SER A 108 -16.31 13.61 -8.93
CA SER A 108 -17.29 13.51 -10.02
C SER A 108 -17.29 14.76 -10.90
N SER A 109 -16.66 15.83 -10.44
CA SER A 109 -16.46 17.08 -11.16
C SER A 109 -15.05 17.17 -11.77
N GLY A 110 -14.24 16.10 -11.70
CA GLY A 110 -12.89 16.04 -12.25
C GLY A 110 -11.81 16.75 -11.40
N LYS A 111 -12.14 17.24 -10.20
CA LYS A 111 -11.16 17.90 -9.32
C LYS A 111 -10.37 16.86 -8.53
N LYS A 112 -9.09 17.12 -8.31
CA LYS A 112 -8.21 16.21 -7.56
C LYS A 112 -8.75 15.95 -6.14
N CYS A 113 -8.96 14.69 -5.80
CA CYS A 113 -9.42 14.25 -4.48
C CYS A 113 -8.52 13.16 -3.89
N LYS A 114 -8.67 12.93 -2.58
CA LYS A 114 -8.01 11.82 -1.89
C LYS A 114 -8.79 10.53 -2.15
N GLU A 115 -8.10 9.40 -2.10
CA GLU A 115 -8.75 8.10 -2.00
C GLU A 115 -9.49 7.99 -0.66
N LYS A 116 -10.72 7.48 -0.67
CA LYS A 116 -11.57 7.37 0.53
C LYS A 116 -12.01 5.95 0.85
N MET A 117 -12.04 5.06 -0.14
CA MET A 117 -12.67 3.74 -0.06
C MET A 117 -11.64 2.63 -0.28
N ILE A 118 -10.43 2.81 0.26
CA ILE A 118 -9.44 1.74 0.32
C ILE A 118 -9.60 0.94 1.62
N SER A 119 -9.58 -0.38 1.49
CA SER A 119 -9.68 -1.33 2.60
C SER A 119 -8.45 -2.21 2.67
N VAL A 120 -7.91 -2.42 3.86
CA VAL A 120 -6.86 -3.42 4.12
C VAL A 120 -7.58 -4.74 4.36
N LEU A 121 -7.45 -5.70 3.44
CA LEU A 121 -8.08 -7.00 3.58
C LEU A 121 -7.26 -7.93 4.46
N PHE A 122 -5.93 -7.87 4.31
CA PHE A 122 -5.02 -8.80 4.95
C PHE A 122 -3.65 -8.16 5.12
N GLU A 123 -2.99 -8.46 6.24
CA GLU A 123 -1.60 -8.08 6.52
C GLU A 123 -0.94 -9.23 7.30
N THR A 124 0.24 -9.68 6.86
CA THR A 124 0.99 -10.72 7.57
C THR A 124 2.49 -10.56 7.43
N LYS A 125 3.22 -11.08 8.42
CA LYS A 125 4.67 -11.22 8.38
C LYS A 125 5.05 -12.44 7.56
N VAL A 126 6.08 -12.30 6.75
CA VAL A 126 6.61 -13.32 5.86
C VAL A 126 8.08 -13.54 6.17
N GLN A 127 8.54 -14.79 6.12
CA GLN A 127 9.96 -15.09 6.26
C GLN A 127 10.74 -14.45 5.09
N THR A 128 11.92 -13.90 5.38
CA THR A 128 12.74 -13.13 4.44
C THR A 128 13.14 -13.93 3.19
N GLU A 129 13.21 -15.26 3.29
CA GLU A 129 13.46 -16.18 2.17
C GLU A 129 12.30 -16.31 1.16
N HIS A 130 11.12 -15.78 1.50
CA HIS A 130 9.94 -15.80 0.62
C HIS A 130 9.67 -14.45 -0.04
N LYS A 131 10.69 -13.83 -0.66
CA LYS A 131 10.48 -12.67 -1.53
C LYS A 131 9.72 -13.13 -2.79
N ARG A 132 8.38 -13.08 -2.73
CA ARG A 132 7.47 -13.59 -3.77
C ARG A 132 7.42 -12.71 -5.01
N PHE A 133 7.71 -11.43 -4.85
CA PHE A 133 7.73 -10.44 -5.93
C PHE A 133 9.11 -9.77 -6.04
N LEU A 134 9.65 -9.70 -7.25
CA LEU A 134 10.95 -9.06 -7.53
C LEU A 134 10.80 -7.57 -7.80
N ALA A 135 9.67 -7.17 -8.39
CA ALA A 135 9.33 -5.79 -8.73
C ALA A 135 7.85 -5.52 -8.39
N PHE A 136 7.44 -4.26 -8.52
CA PHE A 136 6.04 -3.88 -8.52
C PHE A 136 5.52 -3.84 -9.95
N GLU A 137 4.45 -4.58 -10.25
CA GLU A 137 3.91 -4.70 -11.61
C GLU A 137 2.41 -4.42 -11.64
N VAL A 138 1.93 -3.91 -12.79
CA VAL A 138 0.49 -3.72 -13.04
C VAL A 138 0.01 -4.84 -13.95
N LYS A 139 -1.03 -5.56 -13.53
CA LYS A 139 -1.62 -6.67 -14.30
C LYS A 139 -3.13 -6.54 -14.45
N GLU A 140 -3.61 -6.85 -15.64
CA GLU A 140 -5.03 -6.99 -15.94
C GLU A 140 -5.36 -8.47 -16.11
N TYR A 141 -6.46 -8.90 -15.52
CA TYR A 141 -6.96 -10.27 -15.60
C TYR A 141 -8.35 -10.25 -16.22
N SER A 142 -8.60 -11.19 -17.13
CA SER A 142 -9.90 -11.30 -17.80
C SER A 142 -10.83 -12.25 -17.06
N ALA A 143 -10.28 -13.21 -16.31
CA ALA A 143 -11.04 -14.22 -15.60
C ALA A 143 -10.51 -14.48 -14.18
N LEU A 144 -11.40 -14.96 -13.31
CA LEU A 144 -11.10 -15.22 -11.91
C LEU A 144 -10.04 -16.32 -11.73
N ASP A 145 -10.00 -17.31 -12.62
CA ASP A 145 -9.03 -18.40 -12.58
C ASP A 145 -7.61 -17.91 -12.86
N GLU A 146 -7.44 -16.91 -13.74
CA GLU A 146 -6.14 -16.27 -13.99
C GLU A 146 -5.62 -15.55 -12.76
N LEU A 147 -6.50 -14.79 -12.09
CA LEU A 147 -6.17 -14.12 -10.82
C LEU A 147 -5.87 -15.15 -9.73
N GLN A 148 -6.66 -16.23 -9.63
CA GLN A 148 -6.40 -17.30 -8.68
C GLN A 148 -5.02 -17.94 -8.91
N LYS A 149 -4.67 -18.28 -10.16
CA LYS A 149 -3.36 -18.83 -10.52
C LYS A 149 -2.22 -17.92 -10.09
N GLU A 150 -2.38 -16.61 -10.22
CA GLU A 150 -1.39 -15.65 -9.74
C GLU A 150 -1.15 -15.76 -8.23
N PHE A 151 -2.23 -15.83 -7.43
CA PHE A 151 -2.12 -16.01 -5.99
C PHE A 151 -1.56 -17.39 -5.63
N GLU A 152 -1.86 -18.43 -6.41
CA GLU A 152 -1.32 -19.78 -6.21
C GLU A 152 0.19 -19.83 -6.47
N ILE A 153 0.66 -19.25 -7.58
CA ILE A 153 2.09 -19.13 -7.91
C ILE A 153 2.83 -18.32 -6.85
N ALA A 154 2.19 -17.24 -6.38
CA ALA A 154 2.72 -16.46 -5.27
C ALA A 154 2.58 -17.16 -3.91
N GLY A 155 2.04 -18.39 -3.82
CA GLY A 155 1.86 -19.14 -2.57
C GLY A 155 0.89 -18.49 -1.56
N LEU A 156 -0.04 -17.68 -2.06
CA LEU A 156 -1.06 -16.93 -1.31
C LEU A 156 -2.48 -17.49 -1.56
N LYS A 157 -2.60 -18.76 -1.98
CA LYS A 157 -3.89 -19.44 -2.28
C LYS A 157 -4.95 -19.29 -1.18
N LYS A 158 -4.54 -19.39 0.09
CA LYS A 158 -5.44 -19.24 1.25
C LYS A 158 -6.04 -17.83 1.31
N ILE A 159 -5.20 -16.81 1.13
CA ILE A 159 -5.60 -15.39 1.15
C ILE A 159 -6.59 -15.10 0.02
N PHE A 160 -6.37 -15.67 -1.17
CA PHE A 160 -7.32 -15.54 -2.27
C PHE A 160 -8.70 -16.11 -1.90
N SER A 161 -8.71 -17.32 -1.32
CA SER A 161 -9.96 -18.01 -0.97
C SER A 161 -10.75 -17.28 0.11
N GLU A 162 -10.05 -16.69 1.08
CA GLU A 162 -10.67 -16.04 2.24
C GLU A 162 -11.11 -14.59 1.93
N PHE A 163 -10.27 -13.82 1.25
CA PHE A 163 -10.47 -12.37 1.10
C PHE A 163 -10.88 -11.94 -0.31
N VAL A 164 -10.47 -12.67 -1.36
CA VAL A 164 -10.72 -12.24 -2.75
C VAL A 164 -12.00 -12.85 -3.30
N LEU A 165 -12.27 -14.14 -3.05
CA LEU A 165 -13.50 -14.80 -3.52
C LEU A 165 -14.78 -14.11 -3.05
N GLY A 166 -14.77 -13.49 -1.87
CA GLY A 166 -15.92 -12.74 -1.34
C GLY A 166 -16.23 -11.46 -2.13
N LEU A 167 -15.26 -10.88 -2.83
CA LEU A 167 -15.41 -9.63 -3.59
C LEU A 167 -15.99 -9.83 -4.99
N VAL A 168 -15.98 -11.07 -5.48
CA VAL A 168 -16.41 -11.43 -6.84
C VAL A 168 -17.88 -11.87 -6.89
N LYS A 169 -18.57 -11.84 -5.75
CA LYS A 169 -19.97 -12.24 -5.61
C LYS A 169 -20.94 -11.17 -6.05
#